data_AF-A0A3D1TDF5-F1
#
_entry.id   AF-A0A3D1TDF5-F1
#
_cell.length_a   1.000
_cell.length_b   1.000
_cell.length_c   1.000
_cell.angle_alpha   90.00
_cell.angle_beta   90.00
_cell.angle_gamma   90.00
#
_symmetry.space_group_name_H-M   'P 1'
#
loop_
_entity.id
_entity.type
_entity.pdbx_description
1 polymer ?
#
loop_
_entity_poly.entity_id
_entity_poly.type
_entity_poly.pdbx_seq_one_letter_code
_entity_poly.pdbx_strand_id
1 'polypeptide(L)' 'MEIGKAMVGQQEIVEATLTAMLAGGHVLLEGVPGLGKTLLVKTLSQVLELPFQRIQFTPDLMPSDITGTDVL' A
#
# COMPACT_ATOMS: atom_id res chain seq x y z
N MET A 1 11.76 -5.17 11.85
CA MET A 1 12.20 -5.08 10.43
C MET A 1 12.50 -3.62 10.15
N GLU A 2 13.40 -3.27 9.23
CA GLU A 2 13.62 -1.87 8.83
C GLU A 2 13.45 -1.74 7.31
N ILE A 3 13.00 -0.57 6.84
CA ILE A 3 12.62 -0.36 5.44
C ILE A 3 13.82 -0.59 4.51
N GLY A 4 14.99 -0.06 4.84
CA GLY A 4 16.20 -0.16 4.02
C GLY A 4 16.73 -1.59 3.82
N LYS A 5 16.38 -2.54 4.70
CA LYS A 5 16.73 -3.96 4.52
C LYS A 5 15.83 -4.68 3.52
N ALA A 6 14.58 -4.23 3.37
CA ALA A 6 13.61 -4.83 2.45
C ALA A 6 13.59 -4.14 1.07
N MET A 7 13.87 -2.83 1.03
CA MET A 7 13.74 -1.97 -0.15
C MET A 7 15.10 -1.34 -0.52
N VAL A 8 15.99 -2.11 -1.12
CA VAL A 8 17.32 -1.62 -1.53
C VAL A 8 17.21 -0.77 -2.81
N GLY A 9 17.79 0.43 -2.79
CA GLY A 9 17.84 1.32 -3.96
C GLY A 9 16.53 2.03 -4.30
N GLN A 10 15.53 1.99 -3.40
CA GLN A 10 14.19 2.54 -3.61
C GLN A 10 13.87 3.64 -2.58
N GLN A 11 14.84 4.52 -2.29
CA GLN A 11 14.71 5.46 -1.20
C GLN A 11 13.71 6.60 -1.47
N GLU A 12 13.74 7.16 -2.68
CA GLU A 12 12.85 8.26 -3.07
C GLU A 12 11.35 7.86 -2.98
N ILE A 13 10.99 6.67 -3.45
CA ILE A 13 9.60 6.18 -3.38
C ILE A 13 9.15 5.93 -1.93
N VAL A 14 10.06 5.48 -1.06
CA VAL A 14 9.77 5.32 0.38
C VAL A 14 9.50 6.68 1.01
N GLU A 15 10.35 7.67 0.76
CA GLU A 15 10.22 9.01 1.32
C GLU A 15 8.96 9.72 0.82
N ALA A 16 8.66 9.64 -0.48
CA ALA A 16 7.43 10.22 -1.04
C ALA A 16 6.17 9.56 -0.48
N THR A 17 6.18 8.22 -0.33
CA THR A 17 5.04 7.48 0.25
C THR A 17 4.82 7.87 1.71
N LEU A 18 5.89 7.93 2.51
CA LEU A 18 5.80 8.38 3.91
C LEU A 18 5.29 9.81 4.02
N THR A 19 5.78 10.71 3.16
CA THR A 19 5.35 12.11 3.13
C THR A 19 3.85 12.23 2.87
N ALA A 20 3.34 11.51 1.87
CA ALA A 20 1.91 11.50 1.56
C ALA A 20 1.08 10.90 2.71
N MET A 21 1.51 9.79 3.30
CA MET A 21 0.81 9.16 4.43
C MET A 21 0.73 10.10 5.64
N LEU A 22 1.84 10.76 6.01
CA LEU A 22 1.89 11.70 7.12
C LEU A 22 1.07 12.96 6.87
N ALA A 23 0.91 13.36 5.61
CA ALA A 23 0.03 14.46 5.20
C ALA A 23 -1.45 14.06 5.07
N GLY A 24 -1.82 12.79 5.30
CA GLY A 24 -3.18 12.29 5.13
C GLY A 24 -3.61 12.11 3.67
N GLY A 25 -2.65 12.04 2.74
CA GLY A 25 -2.89 11.86 1.31
C GLY A 25 -2.97 10.40 0.87
N HIS A 26 -3.25 10.20 -0.43
CA HIS A 26 -3.28 8.89 -1.09
C HIS A 26 -2.13 8.77 -2.09
N VAL A 27 -1.59 7.56 -2.24
CA VAL A 27 -0.44 7.29 -3.12
C VAL A 27 -0.85 6.34 -4.24
N LEU A 28 -0.57 6.74 -5.48
CA LEU A 28 -0.67 5.88 -6.66
C LEU A 28 0.73 5.40 -7.06
N LEU A 29 0.96 4.09 -7.00
CA LEU A 29 2.25 3.49 -7.35
C LEU A 29 2.24 2.97 -8.80
N GLU A 30 2.77 3.75 -9.74
CA GLU A 30 2.90 3.38 -11.16
C GLU A 30 4.26 2.75 -11.51
N GLY A 31 4.35 2.02 -12.62
CA GLY A 31 5.53 1.23 -13.00
C GLY A 31 5.24 -0.26 -13.22
N VAL A 32 6.22 -0.98 -13.78
CA VAL A 32 6.06 -2.36 -14.24
C VAL A 32 5.84 -3.37 -13.10
N PRO A 33 5.21 -4.52 -13.38
CA PRO A 33 5.09 -5.61 -12.41
C PRO A 33 6.46 -6.07 -11.90
N GLY A 34 6.54 -6.47 -10.64
CA GLY A 34 7.77 -7.02 -10.04
C GLY A 34 8.69 -5.98 -9.37
N LEU A 35 8.40 -4.68 -9.45
CA LEU A 35 9.21 -3.63 -8.78
C LEU A 35 8.96 -3.47 -7.26
N GLY A 36 8.44 -4.50 -6.60
CA GLY A 36 8.31 -4.48 -5.14
C GLY A 36 7.22 -3.55 -4.58
N LYS A 37 6.24 -3.09 -5.36
CA LYS A 37 5.13 -2.23 -4.88
C LYS A 37 4.39 -2.85 -3.68
N THR A 38 4.04 -4.13 -3.78
CA THR A 38 3.40 -4.87 -2.68
C THR A 38 4.35 -5.01 -1.48
N LEU A 39 5.65 -5.19 -1.73
CA LEU A 39 6.66 -5.29 -0.69
C LEU A 39 6.82 -3.95 0.04
N LEU A 40 6.82 -2.82 -0.67
CA LEU A 40 6.85 -1.48 -0.10
C LEU A 40 5.72 -1.27 0.90
N VAL A 41 4.46 -1.43 0.47
CA VAL A 41 3.30 -1.16 1.31
C VAL A 41 3.24 -2.12 2.51
N LYS A 42 3.58 -3.41 2.30
CA LYS A 42 3.65 -4.40 3.39
C LYS A 42 4.79 -4.10 4.38
N THR A 43 5.94 -3.65 3.90
CA THR A 43 7.07 -3.30 4.77
C THR A 43 6.73 -2.07 5.59
N LEU A 44 6.13 -1.04 4.97
CA LEU A 44 5.69 0.16 5.67
C LEU A 44 4.66 -0.16 6.76
N SER A 45 3.66 -0.99 6.46
CA SER A 45 2.67 -1.38 7.49
C SER A 45 3.30 -2.15 8.65
N GLN A 46 4.26 -3.04 8.39
CA GLN A 46 4.97 -3.78 9.43
C GLN A 46 5.88 -2.89 10.29
N VAL A 47 6.58 -1.93 9.68
CA VAL A 47 7.51 -1.04 10.40
C VAL A 47 6.76 0.02 11.21
N LEU A 48 5.61 0.48 10.71
CA LEU A 48 4.79 1.50 11.34
C LEU A 48 3.67 0.92 12.22
N GLU A 49 3.59 -0.41 12.36
CA GLU A 49 2.54 -1.12 13.11
C GLU A 49 1.11 -0.75 12.69
N LEU A 50 0.90 -0.54 11.38
CA LEU A 50 -0.38 -0.16 10.81
C LEU A 50 -1.19 -1.38 10.32
N PRO A 51 -2.53 -1.33 10.39
CA PRO A 51 -3.35 -2.33 9.74
C PRO A 51 -3.08 -2.33 8.23
N PHE A 52 -2.97 -3.53 7.66
CA PHE A 52 -2.76 -3.73 6.23
C PHE A 52 -3.90 -4.53 5.64
N GLN A 53 -4.55 -3.97 4.64
CA GLN A 53 -5.54 -4.66 3.82
C GLN A 53 -5.18 -4.49 2.35
N ARG A 54 -5.41 -5.55 1.56
CA ARG A 54 -5.18 -5.56 0.13
C ARG A 54 -6.45 -6.00 -0.58
N ILE A 55 -6.94 -5.15 -1.48
CA ILE A 55 -8.03 -5.46 -2.38
C ILE A 55 -7.44 -5.63 -3.78
N GLN A 56 -7.66 -6.79 -4.39
CA GLN A 56 -7.32 -7.00 -5.79
C GLN A 56 -8.50 -6.56 -6.64
N PHE A 57 -8.30 -5.56 -7.49
CA PHE A 57 -9.32 -5.16 -8.46
C PHE A 57 -9.44 -6.25 -9.52
N THR A 58 -10.67 -6.70 -9.73
CA THR A 58 -11.08 -7.64 -10.78
C THR A 58 -12.30 -7.07 -11.51
N PRO A 59 -12.59 -7.47 -12.75
CA PRO A 59 -13.70 -6.91 -13.53
C PRO A 59 -15.09 -7.09 -12.89
N ASP A 60 -15.21 -8.05 -11.98
CA ASP A 60 -16.42 -8.44 -11.24
C ASP A 60 -16.52 -7.82 -9.84
N LEU A 61 -15.51 -7.07 -9.39
CA LEU A 61 -15.52 -6.43 -8.08
C LEU A 61 -16.64 -5.38 -7.99
N MET A 62 -17.55 -5.54 -7.03
CA MET A 62 -18.67 -4.62 -6.78
C MET A 62 -18.33 -3.66 -5.64
N PRO A 63 -18.92 -2.44 -5.61
CA PRO A 63 -18.71 -1.51 -4.50
C PRO A 63 -19.03 -2.11 -3.11
N SER A 64 -20.05 -2.97 -3.04
CA SER A 64 -20.45 -3.69 -1.82
C SER A 64 -19.37 -4.61 -1.27
N ASP A 65 -18.45 -5.09 -2.11
CA ASP A 65 -17.32 -5.92 -1.67
C ASP A 65 -16.26 -5.11 -0.90
N ILE A 66 -16.28 -3.77 -1.06
CA ILE A 66 -15.35 -2.84 -0.40
C ILE A 66 -16.02 -2.16 0.79
N THR A 67 -17.25 -1.65 0.61
CA THR A 67 -17.96 -0.90 1.65
C THR A 67 -18.65 -1.81 2.67
N GLY A 68 -18.79 -3.11 2.35
CA GLY A 68 -19.69 -4.01 3.05
C GLY A 68 -21.12 -3.92 2.52
N THR A 69 -21.94 -4.89 2.93
CA THR A 69 -23.39 -4.89 2.67
C THR A 69 -24.11 -4.50 3.95
N ASP A 70 -25.03 -3.55 3.89
CA ASP A 70 -25.93 -3.25 5.00
C ASP A 70 -26.85 -4.46 5.22
N VAL A 71 -26.67 -5.15 6.35
CA VAL A 71 -27.59 -6.20 6.81
C VAL A 71 -28.46 -5.56 7.90
N LEU A 72 -29.71 -5.25 7.54
CA LEU A 72 -30.76 -4.80 8.46
C LEU A 72 -31.41 -5.98 9.18
#